data_AF-B6WA21-F1
#
_entry.id   AF-B6WA21-F1
#
_cell.length_a   1.000
_cell.length_b   1.000
_cell.length_c   1.000
_cell.angle_alpha   90.00
_cell.angle_beta   90.00
_cell.angle_gamma   90.00
#
_symmetry.space_group_name_H-M   'P 1'
#
loop_
_entity.id
_entity.type
_entity.pdbx_description
1 polymer ?
#
loop_
_entity_poly.entity_id
_entity_poly.type
_entity_poly.pdbx_seq_one_letter_code
_entity_poly.pdbx_strand_id
1 'polypeptide(L)'
;MNWKKNIQNIELSKKYKDQIDVLLEEKNQISDHIRALSDKLLDISKDLEKINDQGHKIKDELRDYQSLFEKSLENDKKIKDLEKLEKELLKAEADFKNIGGKLKLAEESKKSILINEFRKDLEKNGICPICGSIYDKKVEFLEVGDFDLEKIRQDFVDLKIKLKYLNEKKSDLKNSIDNKLKDPKVYEESLNEYKKSYQDLRNLYKKNLAVYDEKKKIRKILIKMQI
;
A
#
# COMPACT_ATOMS: atom_id res chain seq x y z
N MET A 1 -18.47 -68.90 -75.96
CA MET A 1 -17.26 -68.43 -75.22
C MET A 1 -17.53 -67.31 -74.19
N ASN A 2 -18.76 -66.79 -74.05
CA ASN A 2 -19.05 -65.59 -73.22
C ASN A 2 -19.52 -65.88 -71.78
N TRP A 3 -20.00 -67.09 -71.48
CA TRP A 3 -20.64 -67.40 -70.19
C TRP A 3 -19.63 -67.52 -69.03
N LYS A 4 -18.47 -68.17 -69.26
CA LYS A 4 -17.38 -68.25 -68.26
C LYS A 4 -16.82 -66.87 -67.90
N LYS A 5 -16.68 -65.96 -68.87
CA LYS A 5 -16.27 -64.57 -68.64
C LYS A 5 -17.30 -63.79 -67.82
N ASN A 6 -18.60 -63.98 -68.09
CA ASN A 6 -19.65 -63.33 -67.31
C ASN A 6 -19.68 -63.79 -65.85
N ILE A 7 -19.48 -65.09 -65.57
CA ILE A 7 -19.41 -65.60 -64.19
C ILE A 7 -18.21 -65.01 -63.45
N GLN A 8 -17.03 -64.98 -64.07
CA GLN A 8 -15.83 -64.37 -63.50
C GLN A 8 -16.02 -62.88 -63.21
N ASN A 9 -16.71 -62.14 -64.09
CA ASN A 9 -17.03 -60.73 -63.87
C ASN A 9 -18.01 -60.52 -62.69
N ILE A 10 -18.97 -61.43 -62.50
CA ILE A 10 -19.90 -61.38 -61.36
C ILE A 10 -19.16 -61.64 -60.05
N GLU A 11 -18.24 -62.62 -60.01
CA GLU A 11 -17.41 -62.90 -58.84
C GLU A 11 -16.47 -61.74 -58.51
N LEU A 12 -15.84 -61.13 -59.51
CA LEU A 12 -15.03 -59.92 -59.36
C LEU A 12 -15.87 -58.74 -58.84
N SER A 13 -17.06 -58.54 -59.39
CA SER A 13 -17.96 -57.47 -58.93
C SER A 13 -18.38 -57.66 -57.47
N LYS A 14 -18.62 -58.89 -57.01
CA LYS A 14 -18.88 -59.18 -55.60
C LYS A 14 -17.68 -58.86 -54.72
N LYS A 15 -16.47 -59.28 -55.11
CA LYS A 15 -15.24 -58.95 -54.39
C LYS A 15 -15.00 -57.44 -54.29
N TYR A 16 -15.22 -56.69 -55.37
CA TYR A 16 -15.10 -55.24 -55.33
C TYR A 16 -16.16 -54.60 -54.44
N LYS A 17 -17.38 -55.10 -54.43
CA LYS A 17 -18.42 -54.63 -53.51
C LYS A 17 -18.02 -54.85 -52.05
N ASP A 18 -17.55 -56.05 -51.71
CA ASP A 18 -17.11 -56.36 -50.34
C ASP A 18 -15.95 -55.44 -49.90
N GLN A 19 -15.01 -55.16 -50.80
CA GLN A 19 -13.91 -54.21 -50.53
C GLN A 19 -14.42 -52.77 -50.34
N ILE A 20 -15.39 -52.33 -51.15
CA ILE A 20 -16.02 -51.01 -51.01
C ILE A 20 -16.75 -50.90 -49.67
N ASP A 21 -17.50 -51.92 -49.28
CA ASP A 21 -18.26 -51.94 -48.03
C ASP A 21 -17.30 -51.87 -46.82
N VAL A 22 -16.16 -52.58 -46.85
CA VAL A 22 -15.11 -52.48 -45.82
C VAL A 22 -14.52 -51.07 -45.76
N LEU A 23 -14.15 -50.48 -46.90
CA LEU A 23 -13.59 -49.12 -46.95
C LEU A 23 -14.58 -48.05 -46.48
N LEU A 24 -15.88 -48.23 -46.76
CA LEU A 24 -16.94 -47.35 -46.26
C LEU A 24 -17.07 -47.43 -44.74
N GLU A 25 -16.97 -48.62 -44.16
CA GLU A 25 -17.02 -48.81 -42.71
C GLU A 25 -15.79 -48.19 -42.02
N GLU A 26 -14.59 -48.42 -42.55
CA GLU A 26 -13.36 -47.76 -42.06
C GLU A 26 -13.47 -46.23 -42.12
N LYS A 27 -14.01 -45.69 -43.24
CA LYS A 27 -14.27 -44.26 -43.40
C LYS A 27 -15.26 -43.73 -42.35
N ASN A 28 -16.32 -44.48 -42.05
CA ASN A 28 -17.30 -44.10 -41.03
C ASN A 28 -16.66 -44.05 -39.64
N GLN A 29 -15.86 -45.06 -39.29
CA GLN A 29 -15.12 -45.10 -38.02
C GLN A 29 -14.14 -43.92 -37.88
N ILE A 30 -13.41 -43.58 -38.95
CA ILE A 30 -12.53 -42.39 -38.98
C ILE A 30 -13.37 -41.12 -38.78
N SER A 31 -14.53 -41.01 -39.44
CA SER A 31 -15.42 -39.85 -39.30
C SER A 31 -15.92 -39.68 -37.86
N ASP A 32 -16.31 -40.76 -37.19
CA ASP A 32 -16.77 -40.70 -35.80
C ASP A 32 -15.62 -40.34 -34.84
N HIS A 33 -14.41 -40.83 -35.10
CA HIS A 33 -13.23 -40.41 -34.34
C HIS A 33 -12.93 -38.92 -34.53
N ILE A 34 -13.07 -38.39 -35.75
CA ILE A 34 -12.92 -36.95 -36.03
C ILE A 34 -13.97 -36.13 -35.26
N ARG A 35 -15.24 -36.59 -35.21
CA ARG A 35 -16.31 -35.92 -34.44
C ARG A 35 -15.97 -35.90 -32.95
N ALA A 36 -15.65 -37.06 -32.37
CA ALA A 36 -15.29 -37.16 -30.95
C ALA A 36 -14.06 -36.31 -30.58
N LEU A 37 -13.07 -36.18 -31.46
CA LEU A 37 -11.94 -35.27 -31.26
C LEU A 37 -12.34 -33.79 -31.38
N SER A 38 -13.28 -33.47 -32.26
CA SER A 38 -13.80 -32.10 -32.42
C SER A 38 -14.52 -31.64 -31.15
N ASP A 39 -15.36 -32.50 -30.57
CA ASP A 39 -16.07 -32.22 -29.31
C ASP A 39 -15.07 -32.01 -28.16
N LYS A 40 -14.07 -32.90 -28.03
CA LYS A 40 -13.00 -32.75 -27.03
C LYS A 40 -12.20 -31.46 -27.20
N LEU A 41 -11.92 -31.03 -28.44
CA LEU A 41 -11.25 -29.77 -28.70
C LEU A 41 -12.11 -28.57 -28.29
N LEU A 42 -13.42 -28.65 -28.52
CA LEU A 42 -14.37 -27.62 -28.09
C LEU A 42 -14.40 -27.50 -26.56
N ASP A 43 -14.44 -28.62 -25.84
CA ASP A 43 -14.42 -28.63 -24.38
C ASP A 43 -13.13 -28.03 -23.82
N ILE A 44 -11.97 -28.45 -24.34
CA ILE A 44 -10.68 -27.86 -23.92
C ILE A 44 -10.62 -26.36 -24.25
N SER A 45 -11.19 -25.93 -25.37
CA SER A 45 -11.26 -24.50 -25.73
C SER A 45 -12.07 -23.71 -24.70
N LYS A 46 -13.22 -24.23 -24.25
CA LYS A 46 -14.04 -23.61 -23.21
C LYS A 46 -13.29 -23.55 -21.88
N ASP A 47 -12.55 -24.59 -21.53
CA ASP A 47 -11.75 -24.59 -20.30
C ASP A 47 -10.60 -23.59 -20.35
N LEU A 48 -9.94 -23.44 -21.51
CA LEU A 48 -8.93 -22.41 -21.74
C LEU A 48 -9.50 -21.00 -21.59
N GLU A 49 -10.71 -20.75 -22.11
CA GLU A 49 -11.42 -19.48 -21.97
C GLU A 49 -11.74 -19.18 -20.49
N LYS A 50 -12.31 -20.14 -19.76
CA LYS A 50 -12.57 -20.00 -18.31
C LYS A 50 -11.30 -19.70 -17.52
N ILE A 51 -10.21 -20.41 -17.81
CA ILE A 51 -8.91 -20.16 -17.19
C ILE A 51 -8.43 -18.74 -17.52
N ASN A 52 -8.56 -18.29 -18.76
CA ASN A 52 -8.15 -16.95 -19.14
C ASN A 52 -8.97 -15.87 -18.38
N ASP A 53 -10.28 -16.04 -18.28
CA ASP A 53 -11.17 -15.12 -17.54
C ASP A 53 -10.82 -15.07 -16.04
N GLN A 54 -10.56 -16.23 -15.43
CA GLN A 54 -10.07 -16.29 -14.05
C GLN A 54 -8.72 -15.59 -13.90
N GLY A 55 -7.83 -15.74 -14.89
CA GLY A 55 -6.54 -15.07 -14.92
C GLY A 55 -6.68 -13.55 -14.96
N HIS A 56 -7.60 -13.02 -15.75
CA HIS A 56 -7.90 -11.59 -15.78
C HIS A 56 -8.41 -11.08 -14.43
N LYS A 57 -9.35 -11.80 -13.80
CA LYS A 57 -9.87 -11.43 -12.47
C LYS A 57 -8.77 -11.37 -11.41
N ILE A 58 -7.95 -12.41 -11.30
CA ILE A 58 -6.83 -12.44 -10.33
C ILE A 58 -5.84 -11.32 -10.62
N LYS A 59 -5.59 -11.00 -11.89
CA LYS A 59 -4.68 -9.92 -12.27
C LYS A 59 -5.20 -8.54 -11.86
N ASP A 60 -6.51 -8.30 -11.98
CA ASP A 60 -7.13 -7.07 -11.49
C ASP A 60 -7.06 -7.00 -9.95
N GLU A 61 -7.37 -8.10 -9.25
CA GLU A 61 -7.23 -8.17 -7.79
C GLU A 61 -5.77 -7.92 -7.34
N LEU A 62 -4.78 -8.47 -8.05
CA LEU A 62 -3.36 -8.21 -7.80
C LEU A 62 -3.02 -6.73 -7.89
N ARG A 63 -3.52 -6.04 -8.92
CA ARG A 63 -3.28 -4.60 -9.09
C ARG A 63 -3.89 -3.81 -7.93
N ASP A 64 -5.12 -4.15 -7.55
CA ASP A 64 -5.84 -3.43 -6.51
C ASP A 64 -5.18 -3.63 -5.13
N TYR A 65 -4.80 -4.87 -4.80
CA TYR A 65 -4.07 -5.19 -3.58
C TYR A 65 -2.67 -4.56 -3.55
N GLN A 66 -1.98 -4.48 -4.70
CA GLN A 66 -0.68 -3.81 -4.80
C GLN A 66 -0.82 -2.32 -4.47
N SER A 67 -1.86 -1.67 -4.98
CA SER A 67 -2.16 -0.27 -4.65
C SER A 67 -2.47 -0.07 -3.17
N LEU A 68 -3.23 -0.98 -2.56
CA LEU A 68 -3.53 -0.93 -1.12
C LEU A 68 -2.29 -1.15 -0.25
N PHE A 69 -1.42 -2.07 -0.64
CA PHE A 69 -0.14 -2.31 0.04
C PHE A 69 0.74 -1.06 0.03
N GLU A 70 0.91 -0.42 -1.13
CA GLU A 70 1.71 0.81 -1.25
C GLU A 70 1.13 1.96 -0.43
N LYS A 71 -0.20 2.14 -0.45
CA LYS A 71 -0.88 3.13 0.40
C LYS A 71 -0.68 2.84 1.88
N SER A 72 -0.75 1.57 2.27
CA SER A 72 -0.54 1.13 3.66
C SER A 72 0.89 1.42 4.12
N LEU A 73 1.91 1.13 3.29
CA LEU A 73 3.30 1.47 3.60
C LEU A 73 3.51 2.98 3.81
N GLU A 74 2.88 3.80 2.98
CA GLU A 74 2.95 5.26 3.14
C GLU A 74 2.23 5.73 4.41
N ASN A 75 1.10 5.11 4.75
CA ASN A 75 0.36 5.38 5.97
C ASN A 75 1.18 5.04 7.23
N ASP A 76 1.88 3.90 7.22
CA ASP A 76 2.80 3.48 8.29
C ASP A 76 3.94 4.48 8.52
N LYS A 77 4.50 5.06 7.44
CA LYS A 77 5.50 6.12 7.56
C LYS A 77 4.91 7.36 8.23
N LYS A 78 3.71 7.78 7.82
CA LYS A 78 3.02 8.93 8.43
C LYS A 78 2.77 8.71 9.92
N ILE A 79 2.39 7.50 10.33
CA ILE A 79 2.21 7.14 11.75
C ILE A 79 3.53 7.29 12.51
N LYS A 80 4.63 6.74 11.98
CA LYS A 80 5.96 6.87 12.60
C LYS A 80 6.44 8.32 12.69
N ASP A 81 6.15 9.13 11.67
CA ASP A 81 6.51 10.54 11.68
C ASP A 81 5.63 11.35 12.64
N LEU A 82 4.38 10.95 12.84
CA LEU A 82 3.51 11.50 13.87
C LEU A 82 4.07 11.22 15.27
N GLU A 83 4.51 9.98 15.54
CA GLU A 83 5.13 9.63 16.83
C GLU A 83 6.40 10.44 17.12
N LYS A 84 7.23 10.67 16.09
CA LYS A 84 8.42 11.54 16.23
C LYS A 84 8.02 12.98 16.54
N LEU A 85 7.04 13.50 15.80
CA LEU A 85 6.55 14.86 15.97
C LEU A 85 5.95 15.06 17.37
N GLU A 86 5.23 14.07 17.90
CA GLU A 86 4.72 14.12 19.27
C GLU A 86 5.83 14.19 20.32
N LYS A 87 6.92 13.43 20.14
CA LYS A 87 8.10 13.51 21.01
C LYS A 87 8.79 14.88 20.93
N GLU A 88 8.87 15.47 19.74
CA GLU A 88 9.41 16.82 19.56
C GLU A 88 8.53 17.88 20.22
N LEU A 89 7.22 17.74 20.12
CA LEU A 89 6.24 18.64 20.71
C LEU A 89 6.32 18.61 22.24
N LEU A 90 6.40 17.42 22.85
CA LEU A 90 6.59 17.28 24.30
C LEU A 90 7.87 17.97 24.81
N LYS A 91 8.97 17.86 24.06
CA LYS A 91 10.22 18.56 24.39
C LYS A 91 10.04 20.07 24.31
N ALA A 92 9.46 20.57 23.21
CA ALA A 92 9.22 21.98 23.02
C ALA A 92 8.25 22.57 24.08
N GLU A 93 7.26 21.81 24.53
CA GLU A 93 6.35 22.21 25.61
C GLU A 93 7.07 22.31 26.96
N ALA A 94 7.96 21.37 27.26
CA ALA A 94 8.78 21.41 28.47
C ALA A 94 9.73 22.61 28.45
N ASP A 95 10.40 22.86 27.32
CA ASP A 95 11.28 24.01 27.13
C ASP A 95 10.50 25.33 27.26
N PHE A 96 9.31 25.41 26.65
CA PHE A 96 8.43 26.57 26.74
C PHE A 96 7.98 26.86 28.17
N LYS A 97 7.65 25.82 28.94
CA LYS A 97 7.30 25.96 30.35
C LYS A 97 8.49 26.45 31.18
N ASN A 98 9.69 25.92 30.92
CA ASN A 98 10.92 26.33 31.59
C ASN A 98 11.26 27.80 31.31
N ILE A 99 11.29 28.21 30.04
CA ILE A 99 11.57 29.61 29.68
C ILE A 99 10.50 30.56 30.20
N GLY A 100 9.22 30.14 30.25
CA GLY A 100 8.15 30.91 30.88
C GLY A 100 8.36 31.11 32.38
N GLY A 101 8.92 30.11 33.08
CA GLY A 101 9.34 30.25 34.48
C GLY A 101 10.49 31.23 34.65
N LYS A 102 11.53 31.12 33.81
CA LYS A 102 12.67 32.05 33.81
C LYS A 102 12.25 33.49 33.50
N LEU A 103 11.32 33.68 32.57
CA LEU A 103 10.78 35.00 32.22
C LEU A 103 10.10 35.66 33.41
N LYS A 104 9.26 34.92 34.16
CA LYS A 104 8.62 35.44 35.38
C LYS A 104 9.64 35.87 36.43
N LEU A 105 10.64 35.03 36.71
CA LEU A 105 11.72 35.36 37.65
C LEU A 105 12.53 36.58 37.20
N ALA A 106 12.83 36.68 35.90
CA ALA A 106 13.55 37.81 35.34
C ALA A 106 12.74 39.12 35.44
N GLU A 107 11.43 39.06 35.20
CA GLU A 107 10.53 40.21 35.34
C GLU A 107 10.34 40.65 36.79
N GLU A 108 10.29 39.70 37.74
CA GLU A 108 10.29 39.97 39.17
C GLU A 108 11.62 40.60 39.62
N SER A 109 12.76 40.05 39.17
CA SER A 109 14.08 40.61 39.44
C SER A 109 14.20 42.06 38.96
N LYS A 110 13.68 42.37 37.77
CA LYS A 110 13.66 43.75 37.25
C LYS A 110 12.88 44.71 38.16
N LYS A 111 11.74 44.26 38.70
CA LYS A 111 10.96 45.05 39.68
C LYS A 111 11.77 45.25 40.96
N SER A 112 12.41 44.20 41.46
CA SER A 112 13.28 44.26 42.65
C SER A 112 14.46 45.21 42.46
N ILE A 113 15.10 45.22 41.28
CA ILE A 113 16.18 46.17 40.93
C ILE A 113 15.66 47.61 41.05
N LEU A 114 14.52 47.92 40.42
CA LEU A 114 13.92 49.24 40.47
C LEU A 114 13.58 49.67 41.91
N ILE A 115 13.00 48.77 42.71
CA ILE A 115 12.71 49.03 44.14
C ILE A 115 14.00 49.28 44.92
N ASN A 116 15.04 48.50 44.64
CA ASN A 116 16.34 48.65 45.29
C ASN A 116 17.02 49.98 44.92
N GLU A 117 16.83 50.50 43.71
CA GLU A 117 17.28 51.84 43.33
C GLU A 117 16.60 52.92 44.19
N PHE A 118 15.27 52.88 44.34
CA PHE A 118 14.55 53.80 45.26
C PHE A 118 15.01 53.67 46.72
N ARG A 119 15.29 52.44 47.17
CA ARG A 119 15.79 52.16 48.51
C ARG A 119 17.18 52.72 48.75
N LYS A 120 18.07 52.71 47.75
CA LYS A 120 19.39 53.37 47.81
C LYS A 120 19.25 54.88 48.00
N ASP A 121 18.33 55.52 47.27
CA ASP A 121 18.06 56.95 47.43
C ASP A 121 17.49 57.28 48.81
N LEU A 122 16.59 56.43 49.32
CA LEU A 122 16.05 56.55 50.68
C LEU A 122 17.14 56.41 51.75
N GLU A 123 18.01 55.40 51.64
CA GLU A 123 19.11 55.17 52.58
C GLU A 123 20.13 56.32 52.58
N LYS A 124 20.37 56.91 51.40
CA LYS A 124 21.30 58.05 51.25
C LYS A 124 20.74 59.36 51.80
N ASN A 125 19.47 59.66 51.55
CA ASN A 125 18.87 60.97 51.87
C ASN A 125 18.09 60.98 53.19
N GLY A 126 17.75 59.81 53.75
CA GLY A 126 16.90 59.70 54.95
C GLY A 126 15.47 60.19 54.76
N ILE A 127 15.05 60.48 53.51
CA ILE A 127 13.75 61.04 53.16
C ILE A 127 13.16 60.18 52.03
N CYS A 128 11.92 59.71 52.21
CA CYS A 128 11.21 58.92 51.22
C CYS A 128 11.03 59.70 49.91
N PRO A 129 11.56 59.23 48.78
CA PRO A 129 11.47 59.93 47.50
C PRO A 129 10.04 59.98 46.92
N ILE A 130 9.10 59.20 47.48
CA ILE A 130 7.71 59.14 47.03
C ILE A 130 6.79 60.02 47.89
N CYS A 131 6.93 60.00 49.22
CA CYS A 131 6.00 60.69 50.13
C CYS A 131 6.65 61.76 51.02
N GLY A 132 7.97 61.93 51.01
CA GLY A 132 8.68 62.93 51.79
C GLY A 132 8.84 62.63 53.29
N SER A 133 8.36 61.48 53.78
CA SER A 133 8.55 61.08 55.17
C SER A 133 10.01 60.82 55.49
N ILE A 134 10.46 61.26 56.67
CA ILE A 134 11.80 60.96 57.19
C ILE A 134 11.85 59.49 57.62
N TYR A 135 12.91 58.79 57.22
CA TYR A 135 13.11 57.38 57.48
C TYR A 135 14.43 57.17 58.22
N ASP A 136 14.34 56.62 59.43
CA ASP A 136 15.41 56.48 60.42
C ASP A 136 15.83 55.02 60.66
N LYS A 137 15.20 54.07 59.96
CA LYS A 137 15.47 52.63 60.06
C LYS A 137 16.39 52.16 58.95
N LYS A 138 17.16 51.09 59.23
CA LYS A 138 17.99 50.40 58.23
C LYS A 138 17.12 49.86 57.09
N VAL A 139 17.52 50.10 55.85
CA VAL A 139 16.79 49.68 54.66
C VAL A 139 17.25 48.27 54.26
N GLU A 140 16.31 47.34 54.14
CA GLU A 140 16.60 45.99 53.61
C GLU A 140 16.51 46.01 52.08
N PHE A 141 17.38 45.28 51.38
CA PHE A 141 17.34 45.17 49.92
C PHE A 141 16.71 43.85 49.49
N LEU A 142 15.95 43.90 48.39
CA LEU A 142 15.39 42.69 47.77
C LEU A 142 16.47 41.92 47.04
N GLU A 143 16.37 40.59 47.02
CA GLU A 143 17.23 39.76 46.18
C GLU A 143 16.95 40.04 44.70
N VAL A 144 18.03 40.09 43.91
CA VAL A 144 18.00 40.32 42.47
C VAL A 144 18.86 39.27 41.78
N GLY A 145 18.32 38.64 40.75
CA GLY A 145 19.07 37.74 39.87
C GLY A 145 19.59 38.47 38.64
N ASP A 146 20.70 37.98 38.10
CA ASP A 146 21.27 38.43 36.84
C ASP A 146 20.62 37.68 35.67
N PHE A 147 19.79 38.39 34.90
CA PHE A 147 19.01 37.82 33.81
C PHE A 147 19.14 38.69 32.55
N ASP A 148 19.41 38.04 31.42
CA ASP A 148 19.26 38.64 30.10
C ASP A 148 17.78 38.59 29.66
N LEU A 149 17.03 39.61 30.07
CA LEU A 149 15.59 39.71 29.82
C LEU A 149 15.24 39.73 28.33
N GLU A 150 16.06 40.37 27.51
CA GLU A 150 15.78 40.50 26.08
C GLU A 150 15.91 39.16 25.39
N LYS A 151 17.00 38.44 25.69
CA LYS A 151 17.19 37.06 25.23
C LYS A 151 16.10 36.12 25.71
N ILE A 152 15.72 36.16 26.99
CA ILE A 152 14.67 35.29 27.54
C ILE A 152 13.32 35.56 26.87
N ARG A 153 13.00 36.83 26.58
CA ARG A 153 11.77 37.20 25.86
C ARG A 153 11.78 36.70 24.42
N GLN A 154 12.93 36.83 23.75
CA GLN A 154 13.09 36.31 22.40
C GLN A 154 12.92 34.79 22.36
N ASP A 155 13.63 34.05 23.22
CA ASP A 155 13.53 32.60 23.34
C ASP A 155 12.07 32.15 23.63
N PHE A 156 11.35 32.90 24.49
CA PHE A 156 9.94 32.64 24.79
C PHE A 156 9.04 32.80 23.55
N VAL A 157 9.22 33.87 22.78
CA VAL A 157 8.44 34.12 21.57
C VAL A 157 8.76 33.09 20.50
N ASP A 158 10.04 32.77 20.29
CA ASP A 158 10.48 31.79 19.30
C ASP A 158 9.93 30.39 19.61
N LEU A 159 9.98 29.97 20.87
CA LEU A 159 9.37 28.70 21.30
C LEU A 159 7.85 28.70 21.15
N LYS A 160 7.18 29.82 21.41
CA LYS A 160 5.73 29.95 21.20
C LYS A 160 5.35 29.76 19.72
N ILE A 161 6.10 30.39 18.81
CA ILE A 161 5.91 30.26 17.37
C ILE A 161 6.17 28.81 16.93
N LYS A 162 7.27 28.23 17.40
CA LYS A 162 7.62 26.82 17.12
C LYS A 162 6.54 25.86 17.58
N LEU A 163 5.99 26.02 18.78
CA LEU A 163 4.90 25.20 19.28
C LEU A 163 3.64 25.30 18.43
N LYS A 164 3.29 26.51 17.99
CA LYS A 164 2.14 26.70 17.09
C LYS A 164 2.33 25.93 15.78
N TYR A 165 3.50 26.09 15.15
CA TYR A 165 3.85 25.39 13.92
C TYR A 165 3.84 23.86 14.09
N LEU A 166 4.42 23.33 15.17
CA LEU A 166 4.43 21.88 15.44
C LEU A 166 3.00 21.33 15.66
N ASN A 167 2.13 22.09 16.32
CA ASN A 167 0.73 21.71 16.52
C ASN A 167 -0.06 21.68 15.20
N GLU A 168 0.12 22.68 14.34
CA GLU A 168 -0.50 22.71 13.00
C GLU A 168 -0.04 21.50 12.18
N LYS A 169 1.28 21.27 12.10
CA LYS A 169 1.86 20.11 11.41
C LYS A 169 1.35 18.78 11.97
N LYS A 170 1.15 18.68 13.29
CA LYS A 170 0.58 17.48 13.94
C LYS A 170 -0.85 17.24 13.50
N SER A 171 -1.67 18.29 13.47
CA SER A 171 -3.05 18.22 13.01
C SER A 171 -3.13 17.78 11.55
N ASP A 172 -2.33 18.39 10.67
CA ASP A 172 -2.31 18.06 9.25
C ASP A 172 -1.88 16.61 9.00
N LEU A 173 -0.80 16.17 9.67
CA LEU A 173 -0.32 14.80 9.53
C LEU A 173 -1.36 13.79 10.05
N LYS A 174 -1.97 14.06 11.21
CA LYS A 174 -3.03 13.22 11.79
C LYS A 174 -4.24 13.10 10.87
N ASN A 175 -4.64 14.19 10.21
CA ASN A 175 -5.76 14.20 9.24
C ASN A 175 -5.41 13.47 7.93
N SER A 176 -4.12 13.39 7.59
CA SER A 176 -3.65 12.70 6.38
C SER A 176 -3.50 11.18 6.52
N ILE A 177 -3.63 10.65 7.74
CA ILE A 177 -3.56 9.21 8.04
C ILE A 177 -4.92 8.57 7.75
N ASP A 178 -4.92 7.51 6.97
CA ASP A 178 -6.11 6.71 6.69
C ASP A 178 -6.21 5.56 7.69
N ASN A 179 -7.11 5.70 8.66
CA ASN A 179 -7.33 4.68 9.70
C ASN A 179 -8.09 3.44 9.20
N LYS A 180 -8.53 3.42 7.93
CA LYS A 180 -9.22 2.26 7.33
C LYS A 180 -8.24 1.29 6.68
N LEU A 181 -7.00 1.70 6.42
CA LEU A 181 -5.98 0.82 5.86
C LEU A 181 -5.55 -0.22 6.89
N LYS A 182 -5.40 -1.46 6.44
CA LYS A 182 -4.81 -2.53 7.25
C LYS A 182 -3.29 -2.39 7.31
N ASP A 183 -2.68 -3.13 8.23
CA ASP A 183 -1.22 -3.29 8.32
C ASP A 183 -0.64 -3.78 6.98
N PRO A 184 0.51 -3.26 6.52
CA PRO A 184 1.13 -3.66 5.27
C PRO A 184 1.34 -5.18 5.14
N LYS A 185 1.64 -5.88 6.24
CA LYS A 185 1.85 -7.33 6.25
C LYS A 185 0.62 -8.11 5.78
N VAL A 186 -0.57 -7.65 6.16
CA VAL A 186 -1.83 -8.31 5.76
C VAL A 186 -2.03 -8.22 4.25
N TYR A 187 -1.70 -7.06 3.66
CA TYR A 187 -1.75 -6.90 2.21
C TYR A 187 -0.64 -7.68 1.50
N GLU A 188 0.56 -7.76 2.08
CA GLU A 188 1.68 -8.54 1.55
C GLU A 188 1.37 -10.04 1.49
N GLU A 189 0.80 -10.60 2.56
CA GLU A 189 0.34 -11.99 2.60
C GLU A 189 -0.68 -12.27 1.49
N SER A 190 -1.71 -11.42 1.38
CA SER A 190 -2.74 -11.53 0.34
C SER A 190 -2.14 -11.44 -1.07
N LEU A 191 -1.20 -10.51 -1.30
CA LEU A 191 -0.50 -10.37 -2.58
C LEU A 191 0.27 -11.63 -2.96
N ASN A 192 0.93 -12.26 -1.99
CA ASN A 192 1.68 -13.49 -2.23
C ASN A 192 0.76 -14.66 -2.58
N GLU A 193 -0.39 -14.75 -1.92
CA GLU A 193 -1.43 -15.74 -2.26
C GLU A 193 -1.94 -15.53 -3.69
N TYR A 194 -2.34 -14.32 -4.05
CA TYR A 194 -2.80 -14.02 -5.40
C TYR A 194 -1.73 -14.27 -6.47
N LYS A 195 -0.46 -13.94 -6.21
CA LYS A 195 0.65 -14.22 -7.13
C LYS A 195 0.80 -15.73 -7.35
N LYS A 196 0.69 -16.51 -6.28
CA LYS A 196 0.74 -17.97 -6.35
C LYS A 196 -0.43 -18.52 -7.16
N SER A 197 -1.66 -18.10 -6.84
CA SER A 197 -2.87 -18.51 -7.57
C SER A 197 -2.78 -18.18 -9.06
N TYR A 198 -2.31 -16.98 -9.41
CA TYR A 198 -2.12 -16.58 -10.81
C TYR A 198 -1.09 -17.48 -11.53
N GLN A 199 0.01 -17.82 -10.85
CA GLN A 199 1.05 -18.67 -11.41
C GLN A 199 0.55 -20.11 -11.61
N ASP A 200 -0.19 -20.66 -10.66
CA ASP A 200 -0.82 -21.98 -10.76
C ASP A 200 -1.81 -22.03 -11.92
N LEU A 201 -2.61 -20.98 -12.09
CA LEU A 201 -3.57 -20.84 -13.18
C LEU A 201 -2.88 -20.75 -14.55
N ARG A 202 -1.77 -20.01 -14.63
CA ARG A 202 -0.93 -19.92 -15.84
C ARG A 202 -0.32 -21.27 -16.20
N ASN A 203 0.10 -22.06 -15.20
CA ASN A 203 0.61 -23.41 -15.42
C ASN A 203 -0.49 -24.35 -15.92
N LEU A 204 -1.71 -24.24 -15.38
CA LEU A 204 -2.87 -24.99 -15.83
C LEU A 204 -3.24 -24.64 -17.29
N TYR A 205 -3.25 -23.35 -17.63
CA TYR A 205 -3.48 -22.89 -19.00
C TYR A 205 -2.49 -23.53 -19.99
N LYS A 206 -1.19 -23.49 -19.67
CA LYS A 206 -0.14 -24.08 -20.51
C LYS A 206 -0.33 -25.58 -20.72
N LYS A 207 -0.70 -26.31 -19.66
CA LYS A 207 -0.99 -27.75 -19.74
C LYS A 207 -2.17 -28.03 -20.68
N ASN A 208 -3.27 -27.31 -20.51
CA ASN A 208 -4.46 -27.49 -21.36
C ASN A 208 -4.20 -27.11 -22.82
N LEU A 209 -3.40 -26.06 -23.06
CA LEU A 209 -3.02 -25.63 -24.40
C LEU A 209 -2.17 -26.70 -25.11
N ALA A 210 -1.23 -27.33 -24.40
CA ALA A 210 -0.44 -28.43 -24.96
C ALA A 210 -1.32 -29.61 -25.38
N VAL A 211 -2.28 -30.01 -24.54
CA VAL A 211 -3.25 -31.08 -24.84
C VAL A 211 -4.13 -30.72 -26.03
N TYR A 212 -4.57 -29.46 -26.12
CA TYR A 212 -5.34 -28.95 -27.25
C TYR A 212 -4.55 -29.08 -28.56
N ASP A 213 -3.29 -28.63 -28.57
CA ASP A 213 -2.44 -28.66 -29.75
C ASP A 213 -2.13 -30.08 -30.23
N GLU A 214 -1.89 -31.02 -29.29
CA GLU A 214 -1.72 -32.44 -29.61
C GLU A 214 -2.97 -33.03 -30.28
N LYS A 215 -4.15 -32.83 -29.67
CA LYS A 215 -5.42 -33.34 -30.23
C LYS A 215 -5.73 -32.71 -31.58
N LYS A 216 -5.41 -31.42 -31.76
CA LYS A 216 -5.58 -30.69 -33.02
C LYS A 216 -4.69 -31.28 -34.12
N LYS A 217 -3.45 -31.68 -33.80
CA LYS A 217 -2.55 -32.38 -34.74
C LYS A 217 -3.12 -33.74 -35.14
N ILE A 218 -3.58 -34.55 -34.18
CA ILE A 218 -4.18 -35.87 -34.44
C ILE A 218 -5.40 -35.74 -35.36
N ARG A 219 -6.31 -34.81 -35.06
CA ARG A 219 -7.49 -34.54 -35.89
C ARG A 219 -7.11 -34.18 -37.33
N LYS A 220 -6.08 -33.36 -37.53
CA LYS A 220 -5.58 -33.01 -38.88
C LYS A 220 -5.07 -34.23 -39.65
N ILE A 221 -4.41 -35.17 -38.96
CA ILE A 221 -3.94 -36.42 -39.58
C ILE A 221 -5.14 -37.28 -40.01
N LEU A 222 -6.13 -37.46 -39.14
CA LEU A 222 -7.33 -38.26 -39.46
C LEU A 222 -8.14 -37.67 -40.61
N ILE A 223 -8.29 -36.34 -40.68
CA ILE A 223 -8.96 -35.68 -41.82
C ILE A 223 -8.24 -35.98 -43.14
N LYS A 224 -6.90 -36.04 -43.13
CA LYS A 224 -6.13 -36.39 -44.34
C LYS A 224 -6.28 -37.85 -44.75
N MET A 225 -6.56 -38.77 -43.82
CA MET A 225 -6.83 -40.18 -44.12
C MET A 225 -8.23 -40.42 -44.68
N GLN A 226 -9.11 -39.42 -44.60
CA GLN A 226 -10.48 -39.48 -45.11
C GLN A 226 -10.60 -39.05 -46.59
N ILE A 227 -9.54 -38.41 -47.13
CA ILE A 227 -9.38 -37.97 -48.53
C ILE A 227 -8.66 -39.05 -49.31
#